data_AF-A0A3M7QF64-F1
#
_entry.id   AF-A0A3M7QF64-F1
#
_cell.length_a   1.000
_cell.length_b   1.000
_cell.length_c   1.000
_cell.angle_alpha   90.00
_cell.angle_beta   90.00
_cell.angle_gamma   90.00
#
_symmetry.space_group_name_H-M   'P 1'
#
loop_
_entity.id
_entity.type
_entity.pdbx_description
1 polymer ?
#
loop_
_entity_poly.entity_id
_entity_poly.type
_entity_poly.pdbx_seq_one_letter_code
_entity_poly.pdbx_strand_id
1 'polypeptide(L)'
;MLNEIKLDKQKANSLLNIKDYLSIHKCRNSRGGGVAILIKNKIEFNELVELDSLNFEIIGIKVPVKIGSLWKNINLISIYQPPNHKNPLDPSIFENIEKHLDYFVIGGDLNSKLRSLEDPHF
;
A
#
# COMPACT_ATOMS: atom_id res chain seq x y z
N MET A 1 -1.67 -1.57 -7.99
CA MET A 1 -1.95 -0.73 -6.80
C MET A 1 -2.59 0.53 -7.33
N LEU A 2 -3.62 1.05 -6.66
CA LEU A 2 -4.36 2.24 -7.06
C LEU A 2 -4.29 3.27 -5.92
N ASN A 3 -3.94 4.50 -6.26
CA ASN A 3 -3.93 5.63 -5.34
C ASN A 3 -5.03 6.62 -5.75
N GLU A 4 -5.41 7.51 -4.83
CA GLU A 4 -6.47 8.50 -5.03
C GLU A 4 -7.76 7.91 -5.61
N ILE A 5 -8.21 6.77 -5.08
CA ILE A 5 -9.45 6.15 -5.58
C ILE A 5 -10.65 7.09 -5.45
N LYS A 6 -10.65 8.03 -4.48
CA LYS A 6 -11.68 9.09 -4.31
C LYS A 6 -13.11 8.52 -4.17
N LEU A 7 -13.21 7.32 -3.61
CA LEU A 7 -14.47 6.63 -3.37
C LEU A 7 -14.77 6.55 -1.88
N ASP A 8 -16.05 6.59 -1.54
CA ASP A 8 -16.54 6.04 -0.28
C ASP A 8 -16.62 4.50 -0.35
N LYS A 9 -16.81 3.85 0.80
CA LYS A 9 -16.82 2.38 0.89
C LYS A 9 -17.88 1.72 0.01
N GLN A 10 -19.06 2.32 -0.12
CA GLN A 10 -20.15 1.75 -0.93
C GLN A 10 -19.79 1.80 -2.42
N LYS A 11 -19.32 2.96 -2.90
CA LYS A 11 -18.87 3.12 -4.28
C LYS A 11 -17.65 2.26 -4.59
N ALA A 12 -16.70 2.14 -3.66
CA ALA A 12 -15.53 1.29 -3.84
C ALA A 12 -15.93 -0.18 -4.03
N ASN A 13 -16.82 -0.70 -3.18
CA ASN A 13 -17.33 -2.07 -3.32
C ASN A 13 -18.04 -2.31 -4.67
N SER A 14 -18.74 -1.31 -5.20
CA SER A 14 -19.44 -1.44 -6.49
C SER A 14 -18.52 -1.25 -7.70
N LEU A 15 -17.62 -0.26 -7.68
CA LEU A 15 -16.82 0.16 -8.84
C LEU A 15 -15.50 -0.60 -8.95
N LEU A 16 -14.95 -1.08 -7.84
CA LEU A 16 -13.74 -1.91 -7.83
C LEU A 16 -14.05 -3.40 -7.92
N ASN A 17 -15.32 -3.77 -8.16
CA ASN A 17 -15.71 -5.13 -8.52
C ASN A 17 -15.33 -5.44 -9.98
N ILE A 18 -14.05 -5.69 -10.21
CA ILE A 18 -13.48 -5.94 -11.53
C ILE A 18 -13.44 -7.44 -11.80
N LYS A 19 -13.95 -7.86 -12.97
CA LYS A 19 -13.97 -9.28 -13.36
C LYS A 19 -12.60 -9.93 -13.21
N ASP A 20 -12.56 -11.09 -12.57
CA ASP A 20 -11.36 -11.89 -12.29
C ASP A 20 -10.36 -11.25 -11.32
N TYR A 21 -10.76 -10.21 -10.57
CA TYR A 21 -9.97 -9.61 -9.51
C TYR A 21 -10.78 -9.47 -8.23
N LEU A 22 -10.11 -9.64 -7.10
CA LEU A 22 -10.56 -9.18 -5.80
C LEU A 22 -9.95 -7.80 -5.52
N SER A 23 -10.74 -6.91 -4.94
CA SER A 23 -10.27 -5.60 -4.51
C SER A 23 -10.21 -5.50 -2.98
N ILE A 24 -9.08 -5.05 -2.45
CA ILE A 24 -8.95 -4.60 -1.05
C ILE A 24 -8.71 -3.11 -1.09
N HIS A 25 -9.40 -2.36 -0.24
CA HIS A 25 -9.34 -0.90 -0.27
C HIS A 25 -9.49 -0.27 1.12
N LYS A 26 -8.77 0.82 1.31
CA LYS A 26 -8.93 1.74 2.45
C LYS A 26 -9.42 3.06 1.90
N CYS A 27 -10.71 3.32 2.08
CA CYS A 27 -11.37 4.54 1.63
C CYS A 27 -11.22 5.65 2.67
N ARG A 28 -11.08 6.90 2.23
CA ARG A 28 -11.13 8.08 3.11
C ARG A 28 -12.46 8.78 3.04
N ASN A 29 -12.81 9.31 1.86
CA ASN A 29 -14.12 9.83 1.48
C ASN A 29 -14.10 10.21 -0.01
N SER A 30 -15.23 10.72 -0.54
CA SER A 30 -15.33 11.14 -1.95
C SER A 30 -14.63 12.47 -2.28
N ARG A 31 -13.87 13.07 -1.35
CA ARG A 31 -13.22 14.39 -1.51
C ARG A 31 -11.70 14.31 -1.64
N GLY A 32 -11.12 13.11 -1.63
CA GLY A 32 -9.68 12.90 -1.81
C GLY A 32 -9.16 11.63 -1.14
N GLY A 33 -8.00 11.18 -1.59
CA GLY A 33 -7.31 10.01 -1.03
C GLY A 33 -7.98 8.67 -1.33
N GLY A 34 -7.64 7.69 -0.49
CA GLY A 34 -7.96 6.29 -0.59
C GLY A 34 -6.95 5.50 -1.43
N VAL A 35 -6.74 4.25 -1.03
CA VAL A 35 -5.85 3.29 -1.68
C VAL A 35 -6.55 1.97 -1.93
N ALA A 36 -6.16 1.26 -3.00
CA ALA A 36 -6.66 -0.08 -3.29
C ALA A 36 -5.59 -0.99 -3.91
N ILE A 37 -5.69 -2.29 -3.62
CA ILE A 37 -4.94 -3.36 -4.30
C ILE A 37 -5.95 -4.24 -5.02
N LEU A 38 -5.74 -4.42 -6.33
CA LEU A 38 -6.46 -5.41 -7.13
C LEU A 38 -5.62 -6.67 -7.24
N ILE A 39 -6.20 -7.80 -6.88
CA ILE A 39 -5.52 -9.10 -6.76
C ILE A 39 -6.21 -10.05 -7.71
N LYS A 40 -5.46 -10.68 -8.62
CA LYS A 40 -6.05 -11.64 -9.57
C LYS A 40 -6.70 -12.79 -8.79
N ASN A 41 -7.90 -13.19 -9.18
CA ASN A 41 -8.57 -14.34 -8.60
C ASN A 41 -7.65 -15.57 -8.65
N LYS A 42 -7.70 -16.40 -7.59
CA LYS A 42 -6.84 -17.57 -7.33
C LYS A 42 -5.44 -17.28 -6.81
N ILE A 43 -5.01 -16.01 -6.73
CA ILE A 43 -3.83 -15.67 -5.93
C ILE A 43 -4.25 -15.75 -4.45
N GLU A 44 -3.65 -16.67 -3.71
CA GLU A 44 -3.79 -16.71 -2.26
C GLU A 44 -3.04 -15.54 -1.64
N PHE A 45 -3.64 -14.92 -0.63
CA PHE A 45 -3.02 -13.84 0.13
C PHE A 45 -3.66 -13.71 1.52
N ASN A 46 -2.98 -13.00 2.42
CA ASN A 46 -3.55 -12.52 3.67
C ASN A 46 -3.38 -11.00 3.75
N GLU A 47 -4.35 -10.28 4.30
CA GLU A 47 -4.22 -8.84 4.56
C GLU A 47 -3.23 -8.58 5.70
N LEU A 48 -2.42 -7.53 5.57
CA LEU A 48 -1.52 -7.03 6.61
C LEU A 48 -2.28 -6.01 7.48
N VAL A 49 -3.22 -6.49 8.28
CA VAL A 49 -4.12 -5.67 9.12
C VAL A 49 -3.36 -4.83 10.15
N GLU A 50 -2.14 -5.21 10.50
CA GLU A 50 -1.25 -4.43 11.37
C GLU A 50 -0.97 -3.02 10.82
N LEU A 51 -0.97 -2.86 9.49
CA LEU A 51 -0.75 -1.57 8.83
C LEU A 51 -1.93 -0.62 9.01
N ASP A 52 -3.12 -1.10 9.39
CA ASP A 52 -4.28 -0.24 9.63
C ASP A 52 -4.12 0.65 10.87
N SER A 53 -3.27 0.21 11.82
CA SER A 53 -2.91 1.01 13.00
C SER A 53 -2.10 2.27 12.65
N LEU A 54 -1.50 2.31 11.46
CA LEU A 54 -0.78 3.47 10.97
C LEU A 54 -1.79 4.54 10.50
N ASN A 55 -1.60 5.77 10.95
CA ASN A 55 -2.44 6.92 10.56
C ASN A 55 -2.11 7.44 9.14
N PHE A 56 -1.96 6.51 8.20
CA PHE A 56 -1.62 6.74 6.79
C PHE A 56 -2.61 6.00 5.89
N GLU A 57 -2.69 6.45 4.64
CA GLU A 57 -3.42 5.75 3.59
C GLU A 57 -2.53 4.62 3.05
N ILE A 58 -2.44 3.57 3.85
CA ILE A 58 -1.63 2.38 3.62
C ILE A 58 -2.50 1.13 3.72
N ILE A 59 -2.27 0.20 2.80
CA ILE A 59 -2.81 -1.17 2.84
C ILE A 59 -1.71 -2.12 2.38
N GLY A 60 -1.75 -3.36 2.86
CA GLY A 60 -0.79 -4.35 2.42
C GLY A 60 -1.37 -5.75 2.42
N ILE A 61 -0.76 -6.61 1.60
CA ILE A 61 -1.08 -8.04 1.54
C ILE A 61 0.20 -8.86 1.59
N LYS A 62 0.07 -10.06 2.13
CA LYS A 62 1.11 -11.09 2.18
C LYS A 62 0.76 -12.18 1.17
N VAL A 63 1.60 -12.36 0.16
CA VAL A 63 1.41 -13.37 -0.89
C VAL A 63 2.44 -14.48 -0.70
N PRO A 64 2.02 -15.72 -0.40
CA PRO A 64 2.92 -16.86 -0.41
C PRO A 64 3.32 -17.18 -1.85
N VAL A 65 4.62 -17.24 -2.12
CA VAL A 65 5.21 -17.61 -3.40
C VAL A 65 6.22 -18.72 -3.20
N LYS A 66 6.21 -19.66 -4.15
CA LYS A 66 7.19 -20.73 -4.21
C LYS A 66 8.41 -20.27 -5.01
N ILE A 67 9.57 -20.25 -4.34
CA ILE A 67 10.86 -19.92 -4.96
C ILE A 67 11.72 -21.19 -4.89
N GLY A 68 11.82 -21.90 -6.02
CA GLY A 68 12.43 -23.23 -6.07
C GLY A 68 11.64 -24.25 -5.23
N SER A 69 12.29 -24.82 -4.21
CA SER A 69 11.69 -25.78 -3.27
C SER A 69 11.11 -25.13 -2.01
N LEU A 70 11.30 -23.82 -1.80
CA LEU A 70 10.92 -23.12 -0.59
C LEU A 70 9.69 -22.24 -0.81
N TRP A 71 8.87 -22.10 0.23
CA TRP A 71 7.81 -21.10 0.30
C TRP A 71 8.32 -19.86 1.01
N LYS A 72 8.09 -18.69 0.41
CA LYS A 72 8.40 -17.38 0.96
C LYS A 72 7.17 -16.50 0.87
N ASN A 73 7.06 -15.52 1.75
CA ASN A 73 6.01 -14.52 1.69
C ASN A 73 6.58 -13.25 1.08
N ILE A 74 5.97 -12.76 0.00
CA ILE A 74 6.24 -11.41 -0.51
C ILE A 74 5.12 -10.51 -0.01
N ASN A 75 5.49 -9.45 0.70
CA ASN A 75 4.55 -8.46 1.22
C ASN A 75 4.42 -7.32 0.20
N LEU A 76 3.23 -7.11 -0.35
CA LEU A 76 2.94 -6.02 -1.29
C LEU A 76 2.24 -4.91 -0.53
N ILE A 77 2.82 -3.72 -0.52
CA ILE A 77 2.38 -2.60 0.30
C ILE A 77 2.05 -1.44 -0.62
N SER A 78 0.81 -0.93 -0.54
CA SER A 78 0.36 0.25 -1.25
C SER A 78 0.28 1.43 -0.30
N ILE A 79 1.02 2.50 -0.58
CA ILE A 79 1.04 3.73 0.21
C ILE A 79 0.58 4.91 -0.63
N TYR A 80 -0.27 5.75 -0.07
CA TYR A 80 -0.52 7.09 -0.60
C TYR A 80 -0.24 8.13 0.48
N GLN A 81 0.59 9.10 0.13
CA GLN A 81 0.81 10.30 0.90
C GLN A 81 0.11 11.45 0.17
N PRO A 82 -0.89 12.10 0.77
CA PRO A 82 -1.52 13.27 0.17
C PRO A 82 -0.51 14.40 -0.08
N PRO A 83 -0.68 15.23 -1.12
CA PRO A 83 0.14 16.41 -1.38
C PRO A 83 -0.17 17.48 -0.34
N ASN A 84 0.40 17.35 0.86
CA ASN A 84 0.22 18.29 1.95
C ASN A 84 1.55 18.60 2.63
N HIS A 85 2.06 19.81 2.42
CA HIS A 85 3.30 20.28 3.02
C HIS A 85 3.28 20.33 4.56
N LYS A 86 2.09 20.33 5.19
CA LYS A 86 1.98 20.37 6.66
C LYS A 86 2.27 19.01 7.31
N ASN A 87 2.01 17.91 6.60
CA ASN A 87 2.18 16.55 7.10
C ASN A 87 3.01 15.78 6.07
N PRO A 88 4.34 15.97 6.05
CA PRO A 88 5.22 15.23 5.15
C PRO A 88 5.15 13.74 5.45
N LEU A 89 5.60 12.94 4.49
CA LEU A 89 5.80 11.50 4.66
C LEU A 89 6.72 11.25 5.85
N ASP A 90 6.25 10.48 6.83
CA ASP A 90 7.01 10.10 8.00
C ASP A 90 7.94 8.91 7.67
N PRO A 91 9.28 9.07 7.74
CA PRO A 91 10.21 7.98 7.44
C PRO A 91 10.05 6.76 8.34
N SER A 92 9.50 6.91 9.56
CA SER A 92 9.31 5.80 10.50
C SER A 92 8.37 4.71 9.97
N ILE A 93 7.54 5.01 8.96
CA ILE A 93 6.73 4.00 8.26
C ILE A 93 7.65 2.97 7.59
N PHE A 94 8.72 3.42 6.93
CA PHE A 94 9.67 2.54 6.25
C PHE A 94 10.49 1.73 7.24
N GLU A 95 10.94 2.37 8.33
CA GLU A 95 11.62 1.68 9.42
C GLU A 95 10.73 0.59 10.04
N ASN A 96 9.44 0.86 10.21
CA ASN A 96 8.48 -0.11 10.70
C ASN A 96 8.33 -1.29 9.74
N ILE A 97 8.23 -1.03 8.44
CA ILE A 97 8.14 -2.06 7.39
C ILE A 97 9.42 -2.92 7.38
N GLU A 98 10.59 -2.29 7.34
CA GLU A 98 11.89 -2.97 7.29
C GLU A 98 12.14 -3.84 8.53
N LYS A 99 11.71 -3.37 9.70
CA LYS A 99 11.89 -4.11 10.95
C LYS A 99 11.03 -5.37 11.05
N HIS A 100 9.86 -5.40 10.40
CA HIS A 100 8.86 -6.46 10.61
C HIS A 100 8.62 -7.35 9.38
N LEU A 101 9.07 -6.94 8.19
CA LEU A 101 8.80 -7.64 6.94
C LEU A 101 10.11 -7.98 6.21
N ASP A 102 10.32 -9.27 5.92
CA ASP A 102 11.57 -9.76 5.31
C ASP A 102 11.67 -9.45 3.80
N TYR A 103 10.62 -9.78 3.04
CA TYR A 103 10.54 -9.55 1.60
C TYR A 103 9.33 -8.69 1.32
N PHE A 104 9.55 -7.49 0.78
CA PHE A 104 8.47 -6.57 0.49
C PHE A 104 8.69 -5.77 -0.78
N VAL A 105 7.59 -5.33 -1.36
CA VAL A 105 7.53 -4.34 -2.43
C VAL A 105 6.62 -3.22 -1.97
N ILE A 106 7.16 -2.01 -1.92
CA ILE A 106 6.38 -0.81 -1.63
C ILE A 106 6.10 -0.11 -2.95
N GLY A 107 4.84 0.25 -3.17
CA GLY A 107 4.43 1.01 -4.34
C GLY A 107 3.33 2.02 -4.01
N GLY A 108 3.27 3.09 -4.80
CA GLY A 108 2.22 4.10 -4.73
C GLY A 108 2.74 5.50 -4.95
N ASP A 109 1.95 6.49 -4.55
CA ASP A 109 2.29 7.90 -4.70
C ASP A 109 2.63 8.51 -3.34
N LEU A 110 3.92 8.79 -3.15
CA LEU A 110 4.47 9.34 -1.91
C LEU A 110 4.42 10.87 -1.85
N ASN A 111 4.01 11.55 -2.94
CA ASN A 111 4.05 13.02 -3.09
C ASN A 111 5.34 13.65 -2.52
N SER A 112 6.45 12.94 -2.65
CA SER A 112 7.76 13.31 -2.15
C SER A 112 8.78 13.12 -3.25
N LYS A 113 9.80 13.97 -3.25
CA LYS A 113 10.95 13.80 -4.13
C LYS A 113 11.90 12.82 -3.47
N LEU A 114 12.38 11.86 -4.23
CA LEU A 114 13.55 11.10 -3.81
C LEU A 114 14.69 12.11 -3.60
N ARG A 115 15.22 12.21 -2.38
CA ARG A 115 16.48 12.93 -2.18
C ARG A 115 17.53 12.19 -2.99
N SER A 116 18.20 12.88 -3.91
CA SER A 116 19.40 12.35 -4.56
C SER A 116 20.38 11.96 -3.45
N LEU A 117 21.03 10.80 -3.58
CA LEU A 117 22.06 10.29 -2.65
C LEU A 117 23.33 11.17 -2.58
N GLU A 118 23.29 12.40 -3.11
CA GLU A 118 24.45 13.28 -3.32
C GLU A 118 24.33 14.65 -2.63
N ASP A 119 23.53 14.80 -1.57
CA ASP A 119 23.54 16.05 -0.79
C ASP A 119 24.26 15.83 0.56
N PRO A 120 25.57 16.13 0.65
CA PRO A 120 26.42 15.82 1.80
C PRO A 120 26.34 16.85 2.94
N HIS A 121 25.31 17.69 2.96
CA HIS A 121 25.22 18.82 3.90
C HIS A 121 24.06 18.70 4.88
N PHE A 122 23.97 17.59 5.62
CA PHE A 122 23.44 17.51 6.99
C PHE A 122 24.05 16.32 7.73
#